data_AF-A0A968NX75-F1
#
_entry.id   AF-A0A968NX75-F1
#
_cell.length_a   1.000
_cell.length_b   1.000
_cell.length_c   1.000
_cell.angle_alpha   90.00
_cell.angle_beta   90.00
_cell.angle_gamma   90.00
#
_symmetry.space_group_name_H-M   'P 1'
#
loop_
_entity.id
_entity.type
_entity.pdbx_description
1 polymer ?
#
loop_
_entity_poly.entity_id
_entity_poly.type
_entity_poly.pdbx_seq_one_letter_code
_entity_poly.pdbx_strand_id
1 'polypeptide(L)'
;RPQLVLDPWAVAALNSTMQGVITQGTGTAAQIGRPAAGKTGTTSSQRDIWFVGYVPQLATAVWVGNDDNRPLPGGSTGGVYVAPIWRSFMQKALQGVPVENFKPMSAYTPPSRR
;
A
#
# COMPACT_ATOMS: atom_id res chain seq x y z
N ARG A 1 -18.64 -7.81 15.38
CA ARG A 1 -19.07 -7.57 13.99
C ARG A 1 -18.28 -6.39 13.45
N PRO A 2 -17.74 -6.44 12.23
CA PRO A 2 -17.05 -5.29 11.65
C PRO A 2 -18.02 -4.10 11.57
N GLN A 3 -17.53 -2.91 11.94
CA GLN A 3 -18.28 -1.65 11.87
C GLN A 3 -17.71 -0.80 10.75
N LEU A 4 -18.60 -0.15 9.99
CA LEU A 4 -18.18 0.82 8.99
C LEU A 4 -17.73 2.10 9.71
N VAL A 5 -16.45 2.46 9.54
CA VAL A 5 -15.84 3.62 10.21
C VAL A 5 -15.49 4.77 9.26
N LEU A 6 -15.58 4.54 7.94
CA LEU A 6 -15.28 5.52 6.91
C LEU A 6 -16.37 5.56 5.84
N ASP A 7 -16.58 6.73 5.25
CA ASP A 7 -17.47 6.92 4.12
C ASP A 7 -16.98 6.11 2.89
N PRO A 8 -17.83 5.27 2.27
CA PRO A 8 -17.42 4.41 1.16
C PRO A 8 -16.90 5.17 -0.07
N TRP A 9 -17.45 6.36 -0.36
CA TRP A 9 -16.97 7.18 -1.46
C TRP A 9 -15.57 7.72 -1.16
N ALA A 10 -15.33 8.18 0.07
CA ALA A 10 -14.00 8.63 0.51
C ALA A 10 -12.97 7.49 0.45
N VAL A 11 -13.36 6.27 0.83
CA VAL A 11 -12.49 5.08 0.70
C VAL A 11 -12.18 4.77 -0.77
N ALA A 12 -13.17 4.88 -1.67
CA ALA A 12 -12.94 4.67 -3.10
C ALA A 12 -11.99 5.73 -3.69
N ALA A 13 -12.12 6.99 -3.30
CA ALA A 13 -11.20 8.05 -3.68
C ALA A 13 -9.77 7.78 -3.17
N LEU A 14 -9.65 7.36 -1.91
CA LEU A 14 -8.37 7.00 -1.30
C LEU A 14 -7.71 5.81 -2.01
N ASN A 15 -8.49 4.77 -2.36
CA ASN A 15 -8.00 3.63 -3.15
C ASN A 15 -7.46 4.07 -4.50
N SER A 16 -8.14 5.00 -5.20
CA SER A 16 -7.66 5.55 -6.48
C SER A 16 -6.32 6.26 -6.30
N THR A 17 -6.20 7.10 -5.27
CA THR A 17 -4.95 7.81 -4.97
C THR A 17 -3.81 6.85 -4.63
N MET A 18 -4.07 5.84 -3.80
CA MET A 18 -3.06 4.85 -3.38
C MET A 18 -2.65 3.88 -4.49
N GLN A 19 -3.52 3.59 -5.46
CA GLN A 19 -3.10 2.88 -6.67
C GLN A 19 -2.07 3.69 -7.45
N GLY A 20 -2.24 5.02 -7.54
CA GLY A 20 -1.29 5.93 -8.17
C GLY A 20 0.14 5.87 -7.60
N VAL A 21 0.27 5.58 -6.30
CA VAL A 21 1.59 5.40 -5.66
C VAL A 21 2.35 4.22 -6.24
N ILE A 22 1.65 3.12 -6.55
CA ILE A 22 2.23 1.90 -7.11
C ILE A 22 2.40 2.02 -8.62
N THR A 23 1.49 2.66 -9.35
CA THR A 23 1.58 2.72 -10.81
C THR A 23 2.64 3.72 -11.30
N GLN A 24 2.77 4.86 -10.63
CA GLN A 24 3.60 5.98 -11.11
C GLN A 24 4.31 6.76 -10.00
N GLY A 25 4.15 6.37 -8.74
CA GLY A 25 4.69 7.09 -7.59
C GLY A 25 5.90 6.43 -6.95
N THR A 26 6.07 6.68 -5.66
CA THR A 26 7.22 6.20 -4.87
C THR A 26 7.19 4.69 -4.59
N GLY A 27 6.09 4.00 -4.88
CA GLY A 27 5.89 2.58 -4.63
C GLY A 27 5.97 1.70 -5.87
N THR A 28 6.54 2.17 -6.98
CA THR A 28 6.56 1.44 -8.27
C THR A 28 7.19 0.05 -8.18
N ALA A 29 8.16 -0.15 -7.29
CA ALA A 29 8.74 -1.47 -7.05
C ALA A 29 7.76 -2.49 -6.43
N ALA A 30 6.61 -2.05 -5.90
CA ALA A 30 5.55 -2.91 -5.37
C ALA A 30 4.58 -3.41 -6.45
N GLN A 31 4.79 -3.11 -7.74
CA GLN A 31 3.92 -3.60 -8.81
C GLN A 31 3.93 -5.14 -8.89
N ILE A 32 2.75 -5.74 -8.81
CA ILE A 32 2.54 -7.20 -8.82
C ILE A 32 1.77 -7.70 -10.05
N GLY A 33 1.49 -6.84 -11.04
CA GLY A 33 0.75 -7.19 -12.26
C GLY A 33 -0.77 -7.32 -12.10
N ARG A 34 -1.33 -6.84 -10.98
CA ARG A 34 -2.77 -6.78 -10.70
C ARG A 34 -3.12 -5.50 -9.93
N PRO A 35 -4.40 -5.08 -9.86
CA PRO A 35 -4.81 -3.91 -9.08
C PRO A 35 -4.33 -4.03 -7.63
N ALA A 36 -3.52 -3.06 -7.21
CA ALA A 36 -2.95 -2.98 -5.88
C ALA A 36 -2.83 -1.51 -5.47
N ALA A 37 -3.03 -1.25 -4.18
CA ALA A 37 -2.93 0.08 -3.59
C ALA A 37 -1.91 0.03 -2.45
N GLY A 38 -1.18 1.11 -2.20
CA GLY A 38 -0.27 1.14 -1.06
C GLY A 38 0.45 2.46 -0.88
N LYS A 39 1.27 2.53 0.16
CA LYS A 39 2.03 3.71 0.51
C LYS A 39 3.38 3.35 1.12
N THR A 40 4.40 4.09 0.70
CA THR A 40 5.74 4.12 1.29
C THR A 40 5.76 4.96 2.57
N GLY A 41 6.49 4.52 3.58
CA GLY A 41 6.84 5.30 4.77
C GLY A 41 8.35 5.28 5.01
N THR A 42 8.92 6.41 5.40
CA THR A 42 10.32 6.53 5.84
C THR A 42 10.32 7.47 7.04
N THR A 43 10.86 7.05 8.19
CA THR A 43 10.99 7.95 9.35
C THR A 43 12.11 8.96 9.14
N SER A 44 12.02 10.10 9.82
CA SER A 44 13.11 11.08 9.89
C SER A 44 14.38 10.39 10.38
N SER A 45 15.51 10.64 9.72
CA SER A 45 16.81 9.95 9.93
C SER A 45 16.92 8.51 9.42
N GLN A 46 16.01 8.03 8.55
CA GLN A 46 16.13 6.72 7.85
C GLN A 46 16.30 5.52 8.80
N ARG A 47 15.69 5.57 9.98
CA ARG A 47 15.78 4.47 10.98
C ARG A 47 14.78 3.37 10.68
N ASP A 48 13.62 3.76 10.18
CA ASP A 48 12.53 2.86 9.83
C ASP A 48 12.05 3.15 8.42
N ILE A 49 11.85 2.07 7.68
CA ILE A 49 11.23 2.11 6.37
C ILE A 49 10.08 1.11 6.35
N TRP A 50 8.98 1.53 5.74
CA TRP A 50 7.75 0.75 5.68
C TRP A 50 7.19 0.77 4.27
N PHE A 51 6.52 -0.32 3.91
CA PHE A 51 5.57 -0.34 2.82
C PHE A 51 4.31 -1.04 3.30
N VAL A 52 3.19 -0.31 3.25
CA VAL A 52 1.87 -0.86 3.56
C VAL A 52 1.07 -0.88 2.28
N GLY A 53 0.63 -2.06 1.86
CA GLY A 53 -0.10 -2.23 0.62
C GLY A 53 -1.13 -3.35 0.70
N TYR A 54 -2.08 -3.31 -0.22
CA TYR A 54 -3.19 -4.24 -0.24
C TYR A 54 -3.77 -4.44 -1.64
N VAL A 55 -4.42 -5.59 -1.81
CA VAL A 55 -5.41 -5.90 -2.84
C VAL A 55 -6.77 -6.05 -2.16
N PRO A 56 -7.91 -6.10 -2.88
CA PRO A 56 -9.23 -6.29 -2.25
C PRO A 56 -9.30 -7.47 -1.27
N GLN A 57 -8.53 -8.52 -1.52
CA GLN A 57 -8.53 -9.75 -0.73
C GLN A 57 -7.51 -9.81 0.41
N LEU A 58 -6.46 -8.98 0.40
CA LEU A 58 -5.34 -9.12 1.34
C LEU A 58 -4.63 -7.78 1.57
N ALA A 59 -4.44 -7.44 2.84
CA ALA A 59 -3.62 -6.32 3.28
C ALA A 59 -2.34 -6.82 3.96
N THR A 60 -1.21 -6.18 3.65
CA THR A 60 0.11 -6.55 4.16
C THR A 60 0.93 -5.30 4.46
N ALA A 61 1.57 -5.28 5.61
CA ALA A 61 2.58 -4.28 5.98
C ALA A 61 3.94 -4.96 6.09
N VAL A 62 4.97 -4.32 5.54
CA VAL A 62 6.36 -4.73 5.71
C VAL A 62 7.12 -3.56 6.34
N TRP A 63 7.98 -3.89 7.28
CA TRP A 63 8.88 -2.98 7.99
C TRP A 63 10.30 -3.49 7.92
N VAL A 64 11.24 -2.57 7.84
CA VAL A 64 12.65 -2.83 8.10
C VAL A 64 13.20 -1.70 8.97
N GLY A 65 13.95 -2.08 10.00
CA GLY A 65 14.67 -1.21 10.90
C GLY A 65 15.73 -2.00 11.67
N ASN A 66 16.60 -1.30 12.39
CA ASN A 66 17.56 -1.93 13.29
C ASN A 66 17.01 -1.94 14.72
N ASP A 67 17.13 -3.08 15.42
CA ASP A 67 16.68 -3.20 16.82
C ASP A 67 17.40 -2.23 17.77
N ASP A 68 18.65 -1.87 17.45
CA ASP A 68 19.46 -0.88 18.18
C ASP A 68 19.18 0.57 17.76
N ASN A 69 18.15 0.79 16.95
CA ASN A 69 17.69 2.09 16.45
C ASN A 69 18.74 2.84 15.62
N ARG A 70 19.85 2.23 15.19
CA ARG A 70 20.81 2.92 14.32
C ARG A 70 20.18 3.21 12.94
N PRO A 71 20.56 4.31 12.26
CA PRO A 71 20.11 4.58 10.90
C PRO A 71 20.42 3.42 9.95
N LEU A 72 19.51 3.14 9.02
CA LEU A 72 19.77 2.19 7.96
C LEU A 72 20.86 2.74 7.02
N PRO A 73 21.82 1.91 6.57
CA PRO A 73 22.89 2.37 5.70
C PRO A 73 22.36 2.85 4.34
N GLY A 74 23.08 3.81 3.72
CA GLY A 74 23.03 4.05 2.27
C GLY A 74 21.76 4.68 1.69
N GLY A 75 21.12 5.64 2.35
CA GLY A 75 19.98 6.36 1.74
C GLY A 75 18.74 5.49 1.58
N SER A 76 18.57 4.51 2.47
CA SER A 76 17.48 3.53 2.44
C SER A 76 16.11 4.20 2.49
N THR A 77 15.26 3.94 1.49
CA THR A 77 13.87 4.39 1.45
C THR A 77 12.91 3.20 1.35
N GLY A 78 11.68 3.37 1.84
CA GLY A 78 10.65 2.31 1.78
C GLY A 78 10.35 1.82 0.36
N GLY A 79 10.45 2.69 -0.65
CA GLY A 79 10.20 2.33 -2.05
C GLY A 79 11.27 1.43 -2.67
N VAL A 80 12.52 1.54 -2.23
CA VAL A 80 13.65 0.77 -2.81
C VAL A 80 13.84 -0.56 -2.09
N TYR A 81 13.73 -0.58 -0.76
CA TYR A 81 14.07 -1.76 0.03
C TYR A 81 12.85 -2.59 0.44
N VAL A 82 11.76 -1.94 0.82
CA VAL A 82 10.62 -2.63 1.46
C VAL A 82 9.55 -3.03 0.44
N ALA A 83 9.31 -2.18 -0.56
CA ALA A 83 8.36 -2.47 -1.62
C ALA A 83 8.66 -3.77 -2.41
N PRO A 84 9.94 -4.12 -2.75
CA PRO A 84 10.25 -5.42 -3.34
C PRO A 84 9.96 -6.61 -2.43
N ILE A 85 10.16 -6.48 -1.11
CA ILE A 85 9.85 -7.53 -0.14
C ILE A 85 8.34 -7.77 -0.11
N TRP A 86 7.56 -6.67 -0.02
CA TRP A 86 6.10 -6.73 -0.12
C TRP A 86 5.64 -7.40 -1.42
N ARG A 87 6.22 -7.00 -2.57
CA ARG A 87 5.94 -7.60 -3.87
C ARG A 87 6.19 -9.11 -3.87
N SER A 88 7.36 -9.55 -3.40
CA SER A 88 7.73 -10.96 -3.38
C SER A 88 6.75 -11.79 -2.54
N PHE A 89 6.39 -11.29 -1.35
CA PHE A 89 5.41 -11.92 -0.49
C PHE A 89 4.05 -12.01 -1.18
N MET A 90 3.53 -10.90 -1.70
CA MET A 90 2.18 -10.85 -2.30
C MET A 90 2.07 -11.70 -3.57
N GLN A 91 3.13 -11.77 -4.38
CA GLN A 91 3.16 -12.65 -5.56
C GLN A 91 3.02 -14.12 -5.18
N LYS A 92 3.59 -14.55 -4.05
CA LYS A 92 3.44 -15.92 -3.54
C LYS A 92 2.08 -16.12 -2.86
N ALA A 93 1.68 -15.18 -2.01
CA ALA A 93 0.44 -15.26 -1.24
C ALA A 93 -0.81 -15.26 -2.13
N LEU A 94 -0.75 -14.63 -3.31
CA LEU A 94 -1.87 -14.51 -4.25
C LEU A 94 -1.82 -15.54 -5.38
N GLN A 95 -0.94 -16.55 -5.33
CA GLN A 95 -0.94 -17.62 -6.33
C GLN A 95 -2.29 -18.36 -6.33
N GLY A 96 -2.91 -18.46 -7.51
CA GLY A 96 -4.23 -19.07 -7.66
C GLY A 96 -5.41 -18.24 -7.13
N VAL A 97 -5.17 -17.06 -6.55
CA VAL A 97 -6.24 -16.16 -6.07
C VAL A 97 -6.74 -15.31 -7.24
N PRO A 98 -8.06 -15.33 -7.54
CA PRO A 98 -8.64 -14.51 -8.61
C PRO A 98 -8.25 -13.04 -8.51
N VAL A 99 -8.13 -12.36 -9.65
CA VAL A 99 -7.86 -10.92 -9.67
C VAL A 99 -9.16 -10.16 -9.41
N GLU A 100 -9.16 -9.26 -8.43
CA GLU A 100 -10.28 -8.37 -8.12
C GLU A 100 -9.89 -6.91 -8.31
N ASN A 101 -10.87 -6.10 -8.73
CA ASN A 101 -10.73 -4.66 -8.87
C ASN A 101 -11.27 -3.94 -7.64
N PHE A 102 -10.66 -2.81 -7.30
CA PHE A 102 -11.26 -1.87 -6.35
C PHE A 102 -12.54 -1.28 -6.93
N LYS A 103 -13.56 -1.12 -6.09
CA LYS A 103 -14.79 -0.43 -6.50
C LYS A 103 -14.47 1.05 -6.79
N PRO A 104 -14.87 1.58 -7.96
CA PRO A 104 -14.60 2.97 -8.31
C PRO A 104 -15.48 3.92 -7.50
N MET A 105 -15.12 5.21 -7.45
CA MET A 105 -15.93 6.24 -6.80
C MET A 105 -17.36 6.33 -7.36
N SER A 106 -17.54 6.08 -8.66
CA SER A 106 -18.85 6.08 -9.32
C SER A 106 -19.81 5.00 -8.80
N ALA A 107 -19.33 4.02 -8.04
CA ALA A 107 -20.16 3.03 -7.38
C ALA A 107 -20.80 3.53 -6.07
N TYR A 108 -20.47 4.74 -5.62
CA TYR A 108 -20.90 5.29 -4.33
C TYR A 108 -21.46 6.71 -4.48
N THR A 109 -22.41 7.06 -3.62
CA THR A 109 -22.94 8.43 -3.52
C THR A 109 -21.86 9.34 -2.90
N PRO A 110 -21.48 10.46 -3.55
CA PRO A 110 -20.55 11.41 -2.97
C PRO A 110 -21.09 12.05 -1.68
N PRO A 111 -20.22 12.41 -0.72
CA PRO A 111 -20.64 13.14 0.47
C PRO A 111 -21.27 14.48 0.07
N SER A 112 -22.35 14.87 0.76
CA SER A 112 -22.94 16.20 0.57
C SER A 112 -21.89 17.27 0.88
N ARG A 113 -21.70 18.24 -0.03
CA ARG A 113 -20.89 19.43 0.27
C ARG A 113 -21.56 20.15 1.45
N ARG A 114 -20.83 20.29 2.55
CA ARG A 114 -21.19 21.22 3.63
C ARG A 114 -20.76 22.63 3.25
#